data_AF-A0AAJ8K123-F1
#
_entry.id   AF-A0AAJ8K123-F1
#
_cell.length_a   1.000
_cell.length_b   1.000
_cell.length_c   1.000
_cell.angle_alpha   90.00
_cell.angle_beta   90.00
_cell.angle_gamma   90.00
#
_symmetry.space_group_name_H-M   'P 1'
#
loop_
_entity.id
_entity.type
_entity.pdbx_description
1 polymer ?
#
loop_
_entity_poly.entity_id
_entity_poly.type
_entity_poly.pdbx_seq_one_letter_code
_entity_poly.pdbx_strand_id
1 'polypeptide(L)'
;MGLNLPDASPQASVSFLETYPFPAFIVNTPHAHAGPSQSRIGWKNVKWAEWSEGQTLDALLEPESLEAFEGWVVTGENDTVFPLNAKGKQLNLVKTVAPGEDQSNSFCVITSIPTDFKIAPISSPIQSTPIVAPEPHPEPTHLSLDSTSKTPPPAPLSCTSLLARTDWSKTRLGPRDKWSPVIEMMIEVVLRSPTQDALWLGEDFQML
;
A
#
# COMPACT_ATOMS: atom_id res chain seq x y z
N MET A 1 6.33 7.60 38.12
CA MET A 1 6.13 8.39 36.89
C MET A 1 6.03 7.39 35.75
N GLY A 2 4.81 7.09 35.30
CA GLY A 2 4.57 6.21 34.15
C GLY A 2 4.66 7.03 32.86
N LEU A 3 5.51 6.60 31.94
CA LEU A 3 5.60 7.18 30.61
C LEU A 3 4.41 6.66 29.80
N ASN A 4 3.47 7.54 29.45
CA ASN A 4 2.48 7.27 28.41
C ASN A 4 3.22 7.22 27.07
N LEU A 5 3.44 6.02 26.53
CA LEU A 5 3.80 5.88 25.12
C LEU A 5 2.56 6.23 24.29
N PRO A 6 2.70 6.99 23.18
CA PRO A 6 1.61 7.22 22.25
C PRO A 6 1.18 5.89 21.63
N ASP A 7 -0.10 5.60 21.77
CA ASP A 7 -0.84 4.53 21.10
C ASP A 7 -0.69 4.74 19.59
N ALA A 8 0.29 4.07 18.98
CA ALA A 8 0.53 4.08 17.54
C ALA A 8 -0.54 3.20 16.89
N SER A 9 -1.77 3.69 16.96
CA SER A 9 -2.97 2.92 16.67
C SER A 9 -2.98 2.42 15.22
N PRO A 10 -3.44 1.18 14.97
CA PRO A 10 -3.56 0.58 13.63
C PRO A 10 -4.50 1.32 12.66
N GLN A 11 -5.04 2.48 13.05
CA GLN A 11 -5.93 3.33 12.24
C GLN A 11 -5.29 3.79 10.93
N ALA A 12 -3.98 4.10 10.90
CA ALA A 12 -3.32 4.60 9.69
C ALA A 12 -3.26 3.56 8.56
N SER A 13 -3.33 2.26 8.88
CA SER A 13 -3.26 1.17 7.90
C SER A 13 -4.62 0.88 7.26
N VAL A 14 -5.72 1.13 7.99
CA VAL A 14 -7.08 0.84 7.51
C VAL A 14 -7.56 1.88 6.51
N SER A 15 -7.19 3.16 6.68
CA SER A 15 -7.58 4.24 5.77
C SER A 15 -7.14 3.98 4.32
N PHE A 16 -5.98 3.35 4.12
CA PHE A 16 -5.55 2.95 2.78
C PHE A 16 -6.50 1.91 2.18
N LEU A 17 -6.84 0.86 2.94
CA LEU A 17 -7.73 -0.21 2.49
C LEU A 17 -9.16 0.26 2.24
N GLU A 18 -9.62 1.31 2.93
CA GLU A 18 -10.91 1.95 2.66
C GLU A 18 -10.95 2.60 1.28
N THR A 19 -9.83 3.22 0.86
CA THR A 19 -9.70 3.85 -0.47
C THR A 19 -9.29 2.89 -1.57
N TYR A 20 -8.98 1.63 -1.24
CA TYR A 20 -8.55 0.63 -2.20
C TYR A 20 -9.67 0.34 -3.23
N PRO A 21 -9.37 0.38 -4.54
CA PRO A 21 -10.41 0.38 -5.58
C PRO A 21 -11.11 -0.98 -5.76
N PHE A 22 -10.58 -2.04 -5.18
CA PHE A 22 -11.09 -3.40 -5.31
C PHE A 22 -11.51 -3.99 -3.96
N PRO A 23 -12.22 -5.13 -3.95
CA PRO A 23 -12.53 -5.83 -2.70
C PRO A 23 -11.28 -6.10 -1.86
N ALA A 24 -11.34 -5.76 -0.58
CA ALA A 24 -10.28 -6.03 0.38
C ALA A 24 -10.86 -6.31 1.77
N PHE A 25 -10.17 -7.15 2.53
CA PHE A 25 -10.58 -7.55 3.87
C PHE A 25 -9.38 -8.02 4.70
N ILE A 26 -9.57 -8.07 6.02
CA ILE A 26 -8.55 -8.54 6.97
C ILE A 26 -9.06 -9.81 7.62
N VAL A 27 -8.23 -10.86 7.59
CA VAL A 27 -8.46 -12.12 8.30
C VAL A 27 -7.63 -12.11 9.57
N ASN A 28 -8.29 -12.38 10.70
CA ASN A 28 -7.61 -12.65 11.95
C ASN A 28 -7.21 -14.13 11.95
N THR A 29 -5.92 -14.42 11.95
CA THR A 29 -5.41 -15.78 12.06
C THR A 29 -5.16 -16.06 13.55
N PRO A 30 -6.03 -16.80 14.25
CA PRO A 30 -5.69 -17.27 15.59
C PRO A 30 -4.44 -18.15 15.51
N HIS A 31 -3.69 -18.17 16.61
CA HIS A 31 -2.39 -18.84 16.72
C HIS A 31 -2.44 -20.30 16.22
N ALA A 32 -1.27 -20.84 15.84
CA ALA A 32 -1.00 -22.05 15.03
C ALA A 32 -1.66 -23.39 15.44
N HIS A 33 -2.56 -23.40 16.43
CA HIS A 33 -3.28 -24.57 16.93
C HIS A 33 -4.80 -24.44 16.86
N ALA A 34 -5.33 -23.31 16.38
CA ALA A 34 -6.74 -23.20 16.04
C ALA A 34 -7.01 -23.99 14.75
N GLY A 35 -7.99 -24.88 14.80
CA GLY A 35 -8.39 -25.67 13.64
C GLY A 35 -8.88 -24.79 12.47
N PRO A 36 -8.95 -25.35 11.25
CA PRO A 36 -9.19 -24.66 9.98
C PRO A 36 -10.31 -23.61 10.05
N SER A 37 -11.45 -23.96 10.65
CA SER A 37 -12.72 -23.21 10.60
C SER A 37 -12.79 -21.90 11.42
N GLN A 38 -11.67 -21.33 11.89
CA GLN A 38 -11.68 -20.15 12.76
C GLN A 38 -11.30 -18.83 12.07
N SER A 39 -10.94 -18.86 10.79
CA SER A 39 -10.57 -17.66 10.05
C SER A 39 -11.78 -16.74 9.89
N ARG A 40 -11.88 -15.72 10.75
CA ARG A 40 -12.96 -14.73 10.70
C ARG A 40 -12.48 -13.47 10.03
N ILE A 41 -13.25 -12.99 9.07
CA ILE A 41 -13.10 -11.65 8.50
C ILE A 41 -13.35 -10.64 9.61
N GLY A 42 -12.29 -10.03 10.13
CA GLY A 42 -12.37 -9.02 11.19
C GLY A 42 -12.73 -7.64 10.66
N TRP A 43 -12.38 -7.36 9.41
CA TRP A 43 -12.65 -6.10 8.74
C TRP A 43 -12.79 -6.31 7.23
N LYS A 44 -13.61 -5.49 6.56
CA LYS A 44 -13.78 -5.51 5.10
C LYS A 44 -14.12 -4.12 4.58
N ASN A 45 -13.67 -3.79 3.36
CA ASN A 45 -14.05 -2.54 2.72
C ASN A 45 -15.44 -2.63 2.06
N VAL A 46 -15.96 -1.47 1.63
CA VAL A 46 -17.26 -1.36 0.96
C VAL A 46 -17.30 -2.20 -0.32
N LYS A 47 -16.18 -2.27 -1.07
CA LYS A 47 -16.08 -3.04 -2.31
C LYS A 47 -16.24 -4.54 -2.09
N TRP A 48 -15.73 -5.07 -0.99
CA TRP A 48 -15.98 -6.46 -0.62
C TRP A 48 -17.45 -6.71 -0.27
N ALA A 49 -18.08 -5.81 0.49
CA ALA A 49 -19.50 -5.95 0.83
C ALA A 49 -20.42 -5.90 -0.40
N GLU A 50 -20.12 -5.01 -1.36
CA GLU A 50 -20.81 -4.94 -2.66
C GLU A 50 -20.59 -6.20 -3.49
N TRP A 51 -19.35 -6.68 -3.58
CA TRP A 51 -19.00 -7.86 -4.36
C TRP A 51 -19.60 -9.16 -3.79
N SER A 52 -19.57 -9.32 -2.46
CA SER A 52 -20.12 -10.49 -1.78
C SER A 52 -21.65 -10.46 -1.62
N GLU A 53 -22.28 -9.32 -1.88
CA GLU A 53 -23.69 -9.05 -1.58
C GLU A 53 -24.01 -9.33 -0.10
N GLY A 54 -23.07 -9.02 0.79
CA GLY A 54 -23.19 -9.25 2.23
C GLY A 54 -23.01 -10.69 2.70
N GLN A 55 -22.77 -11.66 1.80
CA GLN A 55 -22.55 -13.06 2.17
C GLN A 55 -21.22 -13.27 2.90
N THR A 56 -21.17 -14.33 3.72
CA THR A 56 -19.95 -14.81 4.40
C THR A 56 -19.06 -15.58 3.42
N LEU A 57 -17.79 -15.75 3.77
CA LEU A 57 -16.85 -16.51 2.92
C LEU A 57 -17.30 -17.97 2.75
N ASP A 58 -17.79 -18.60 3.82
CA ASP A 58 -18.33 -19.96 3.82
C ASP A 58 -19.55 -20.14 2.90
N ALA A 59 -20.31 -19.06 2.66
CA ALA A 59 -21.45 -19.06 1.75
C ALA A 59 -21.05 -18.78 0.30
N LEU A 60 -19.87 -18.19 0.08
CA LEU A 60 -19.34 -17.87 -1.24
C LEU A 60 -18.48 -19.00 -1.83
N LEU A 61 -17.85 -19.81 -0.97
CA LEU A 61 -16.91 -20.86 -1.35
C LEU A 61 -17.51 -22.25 -1.15
N GLU A 62 -17.19 -23.15 -2.07
CA GLU A 62 -17.39 -24.59 -1.85
C GLU A 62 -16.48 -25.08 -0.70
N PRO A 63 -16.87 -26.10 0.07
CA PRO A 63 -16.10 -26.57 1.23
C PRO A 63 -14.63 -26.87 0.94
N GLU A 64 -14.33 -27.49 -0.21
CA GLU A 64 -12.95 -27.80 -0.64
C GLU A 64 -12.15 -26.52 -0.93
N SER A 65 -12.79 -25.49 -1.51
CA SER A 65 -12.14 -24.21 -1.79
C SER A 65 -11.94 -23.38 -0.53
N LEU A 66 -12.85 -23.51 0.44
CA LEU A 66 -12.70 -22.89 1.76
C LEU A 66 -11.51 -23.48 2.51
N GLU A 67 -11.37 -24.81 2.53
CA GLU A 67 -10.21 -25.48 3.14
C GLU A 67 -8.90 -25.07 2.45
N ALA A 68 -8.90 -25.01 1.12
CA ALA A 68 -7.74 -24.53 0.36
C ALA A 68 -7.42 -23.06 0.65
N PHE A 69 -8.43 -22.20 0.82
CA PHE A 69 -8.26 -20.81 1.21
C PHE A 69 -7.66 -20.68 2.61
N GLU A 70 -8.17 -21.43 3.59
CA GLU A 70 -7.64 -21.42 4.96
C GLU A 70 -6.20 -21.93 5.00
N GLY A 71 -5.91 -23.03 4.30
CA GLY A 71 -4.54 -23.53 4.13
C GLY A 71 -3.64 -22.47 3.49
N TRP A 72 -4.11 -21.80 2.45
CA TRP A 72 -3.39 -20.70 1.81
C TRP A 72 -3.16 -19.52 2.76
N VAL A 73 -4.13 -19.08 3.55
CA VAL A 73 -3.94 -17.97 4.52
C VAL A 73 -2.86 -18.31 5.56
N VAL A 74 -2.78 -19.57 5.99
CA VAL A 74 -1.82 -20.03 7.00
C VAL A 74 -0.40 -20.18 6.46
N THR A 75 -0.19 -20.33 5.14
CA THR A 75 1.18 -20.38 4.61
C THR A 75 1.92 -19.07 4.88
N GLY A 76 3.19 -19.12 5.30
CA GLY A 76 3.98 -17.91 5.54
C GLY A 76 4.43 -17.18 4.27
N GLU A 77 4.00 -17.62 3.09
CA GLU A 77 4.49 -17.16 1.78
C GLU A 77 3.66 -15.98 1.26
N ASN A 78 4.22 -14.78 1.23
CA ASN A 78 3.52 -13.55 0.80
C ASN A 78 3.31 -13.43 -0.72
N ASP A 79 4.00 -14.23 -1.54
CA ASP A 79 4.02 -14.08 -3.01
C ASP A 79 3.07 -15.03 -3.75
N THR A 80 2.06 -15.54 -3.04
CA THR A 80 1.11 -16.50 -3.60
C THR A 80 -0.22 -15.82 -3.89
N VAL A 81 -0.84 -16.20 -5.01
CA VAL A 81 -2.15 -15.70 -5.43
C VAL A 81 -3.18 -16.81 -5.25
N PHE A 82 -4.32 -16.49 -4.64
CA PHE A 82 -5.44 -17.42 -4.50
C PHE A 82 -6.59 -17.02 -5.43
N PRO A 83 -6.97 -17.86 -6.41
CA PRO A 83 -8.10 -17.58 -7.28
C PRO A 83 -9.43 -17.82 -6.54
N LEU A 84 -10.23 -16.78 -6.39
CA LEU A 84 -11.56 -16.81 -5.80
C LEU A 84 -12.62 -16.72 -6.88
N ASN A 85 -13.42 -17.77 -7.04
CA ASN A 85 -14.55 -17.82 -7.97
C ASN A 85 -15.86 -17.87 -7.19
N ALA A 86 -16.72 -16.86 -7.37
CA ALA A 86 -18.06 -16.86 -6.78
C ALA A 86 -19.03 -16.11 -7.68
N LYS A 87 -20.25 -16.65 -7.84
CA LYS A 87 -21.35 -16.03 -8.62
C LYS A 87 -20.95 -15.59 -10.04
N GLY A 88 -20.11 -16.37 -10.70
CA GLY A 88 -19.60 -16.06 -12.04
C GLY A 88 -18.62 -14.88 -12.12
N LYS A 89 -18.16 -14.36 -10.98
CA LYS A 89 -17.08 -13.37 -10.88
C LYS A 89 -15.80 -14.06 -10.39
N GLN A 90 -14.67 -13.61 -10.90
CA GLN A 90 -13.35 -14.13 -10.52
C GLN A 90 -12.48 -13.00 -9.96
N LEU A 91 -11.89 -13.25 -8.80
CA LEU A 91 -10.91 -12.38 -8.16
C LEU A 91 -9.61 -13.16 -7.96
N ASN A 92 -8.48 -12.49 -8.15
CA ASN A 92 -7.18 -12.97 -7.70
C ASN A 92 -6.88 -12.32 -6.36
N LEU A 93 -6.85 -13.12 -5.29
CA LEU A 93 -6.54 -12.65 -3.96
C LEU A 93 -5.03 -12.64 -3.75
N VAL A 94 -4.53 -11.54 -3.20
CA VAL A 94 -3.14 -11.37 -2.79
C VAL A 94 -3.15 -11.14 -1.29
N LYS A 95 -2.29 -11.86 -0.57
CA LYS A 95 -2.17 -11.68 0.88
C LYS A 95 -0.90 -10.94 1.26
N THR A 96 -0.98 -10.24 2.37
CA THR A 96 0.17 -9.64 3.04
C THR A 96 0.04 -9.94 4.52
N VAL A 97 0.97 -10.71 5.06
CA VAL A 97 1.02 -11.00 6.50
C VAL A 97 1.64 -9.81 7.21
N ALA A 98 0.90 -9.22 8.14
CA ALA A 98 1.39 -8.16 8.99
C ALA A 98 1.61 -8.71 10.42
N PRO A 99 2.77 -8.41 11.03
CA PRO A 99 3.00 -8.78 12.42
C PRO A 99 2.05 -7.99 13.32
N GLY A 100 1.37 -8.66 14.24
CA GLY A 100 0.63 -7.99 15.31
C GLY A 100 1.57 -7.41 16.36
N GLU A 101 1.03 -6.54 17.21
CA GLU A 101 1.76 -5.97 18.36
C GLU A 101 2.26 -7.06 19.31
N ASP A 102 1.42 -8.06 19.54
CA ASP A 102 1.79 -9.28 20.25
C ASP A 102 2.27 -10.31 19.24
N GLN A 103 3.48 -10.87 19.43
CA GLN A 103 4.05 -11.93 18.58
C GLN A 103 3.13 -13.17 18.43
N SER A 104 2.10 -13.27 19.28
CA SER A 104 1.11 -14.34 19.27
C SER A 104 -0.01 -14.14 18.26
N ASN A 105 -0.24 -12.91 17.78
CA ASN A 105 -1.34 -12.59 16.87
C ASN A 105 -0.76 -12.06 15.55
N SER A 106 -1.06 -12.73 14.46
CA SER A 106 -0.87 -12.19 13.12
C SER A 106 -2.23 -11.85 12.51
N PHE A 107 -2.25 -10.85 11.65
CA PHE A 107 -3.38 -10.60 10.79
C PHE A 107 -2.92 -10.63 9.34
N CYS A 108 -3.81 -11.12 8.48
CA CYS A 108 -3.56 -11.27 7.06
C CYS A 108 -4.41 -10.24 6.32
N VAL A 109 -3.76 -9.29 5.66
CA VAL A 109 -4.44 -8.32 4.79
C VAL A 109 -4.63 -8.99 3.43
N ILE A 110 -5.88 -9.15 3.02
CA ILE A 110 -6.24 -9.73 1.72
C ILE A 110 -6.73 -8.60 0.82
N THR A 111 -5.99 -8.37 -0.26
CA THR A 111 -6.41 -7.50 -1.37
C THR A 111 -6.81 -8.35 -2.56
N SER A 112 -7.60 -7.80 -3.47
CA SER A 112 -8.03 -8.52 -4.66
C SER A 112 -7.83 -7.71 -5.93
N ILE A 113 -7.60 -8.42 -7.03
CA ILE A 113 -7.52 -7.86 -8.38
C ILE A 113 -8.46 -8.68 -9.26
N PRO A 114 -9.44 -8.06 -9.94
CA PRO A 114 -10.28 -8.76 -10.90
C PRO A 114 -9.42 -9.38 -12.02
N THR A 115 -9.71 -10.61 -12.43
CA THR A 115 -8.89 -11.31 -13.45
C THR A 115 -8.94 -10.63 -14.82
N ASP A 116 -10.03 -9.91 -15.10
CA ASP A 116 -10.22 -9.10 -16.30
C ASP A 116 -9.64 -7.69 -16.18
N PHE A 117 -9.08 -7.32 -15.03
CA PHE A 117 -8.47 -6.02 -14.83
C PHE A 117 -7.20 -5.90 -15.67
N LYS A 118 -7.34 -5.24 -16.81
CA LYS A 118 -6.20 -4.81 -17.62
C LYS A 118 -5.61 -3.57 -16.97
N ILE A 119 -4.40 -3.68 -16.44
CA ILE A 119 -3.60 -2.51 -16.09
C ILE A 119 -3.44 -1.74 -17.40
N ALA A 120 -4.17 -0.62 -17.53
CA ALA A 120 -3.92 0.29 -18.63
C ALA A 120 -2.44 0.70 -18.52
N PRO A 121 -1.62 0.50 -19.57
CA PRO A 121 -0.25 0.96 -19.53
C PRO A 121 -0.28 2.44 -19.18
N ILE A 122 0.37 2.80 -18.07
CA ILE A 122 0.43 4.17 -17.55
C ILE A 122 1.30 4.98 -18.51
N SER A 123 0.76 5.32 -19.67
CA SER A 123 1.44 6.08 -20.72
C SER A 123 1.19 7.58 -20.59
N SER A 124 0.53 8.02 -19.51
CA SER A 124 0.36 9.43 -19.19
C SER A 124 1.18 9.75 -17.93
N PRO A 125 2.09 10.74 -17.97
CA PRO A 125 2.72 11.24 -16.76
C PRO A 125 1.62 11.67 -15.79
N ILE A 126 1.59 11.05 -14.61
CA ILE A 126 0.67 11.37 -13.54
C ILE A 126 0.92 12.84 -13.17
N GLN A 127 0.09 13.72 -13.70
CA GLN A 127 0.06 15.12 -13.29
C GLN A 127 -0.68 15.11 -11.96
N SER A 128 0.08 15.03 -10.86
CA SER A 128 -0.44 15.08 -9.49
C SER A 128 -1.31 16.33 -9.33
N THR A 129 -2.62 16.17 -9.46
CA THR A 129 -3.57 17.18 -9.04
C THR A 129 -3.72 17.01 -7.52
N PRO A 130 -3.46 18.05 -6.72
CA PRO A 130 -3.62 17.96 -5.28
C PRO A 130 -5.07 17.61 -4.93
N ILE A 131 -5.27 16.42 -4.32
CA ILE A 131 -6.54 15.96 -3.74
C ILE A 131 -6.72 16.67 -2.40
N VAL A 132 -6.98 17.98 -2.42
CA VAL A 132 -7.74 18.69 -1.39
C VAL A 132 -8.31 19.92 -2.10
N ALA A 133 -9.61 19.92 -2.38
CA ALA A 133 -10.32 21.17 -2.62
C ALA A 133 -10.38 21.90 -1.27
N PRO A 134 -9.82 23.12 -1.14
CA PRO A 134 -9.92 23.86 0.11
C PRO A 134 -11.39 24.18 0.37
N GLU A 135 -11.87 23.73 1.53
CA GLU A 135 -13.14 24.11 2.12
C GLU A 135 -13.19 25.66 2.20
N PRO A 136 -14.33 26.31 1.89
CA PRO A 136 -14.44 27.77 1.87
C PRO A 136 -14.33 28.34 3.30
N HIS A 137 -13.10 28.52 3.75
CA HIS A 137 -12.79 29.28 4.95
C HIS A 137 -12.92 30.78 4.61
N PRO A 138 -13.57 31.60 5.46
CA PRO A 138 -13.64 33.04 5.25
C PRO A 138 -12.22 33.62 5.24
N GLU A 139 -11.79 34.11 4.07
CA GLU A 139 -10.51 34.78 3.86
C GLU A 139 -10.30 35.91 4.88
N PRO A 140 -9.18 35.93 5.64
CA PRO A 140 -8.65 37.18 6.12
C PRO A 140 -8.25 38.00 4.88
N THR A 141 -9.07 39.02 4.59
CA THR A 141 -8.74 40.11 3.68
C THR A 141 -7.30 40.57 3.98
N HIS A 142 -6.49 40.88 2.96
CA HIS A 142 -5.13 41.44 3.03
C HIS A 142 -3.96 40.55 2.55
N LEU A 143 -4.10 39.75 1.49
CA LEU A 143 -2.96 39.43 0.61
C LEU A 143 -3.41 39.37 -0.86
N SER A 144 -3.60 40.53 -1.47
CA SER A 144 -3.70 40.65 -2.92
C SER A 144 -2.34 40.33 -3.55
N LEU A 145 -2.19 39.11 -4.05
CA LEU A 145 -1.10 38.75 -4.96
C LEU A 145 -1.52 39.11 -6.39
N ASP A 146 -1.02 40.25 -6.86
CA ASP A 146 -1.08 40.65 -8.26
C ASP A 146 -0.46 39.55 -9.15
N SER A 147 -1.32 38.75 -9.78
CA SER A 147 -0.95 37.73 -10.76
C SER A 147 -0.72 38.36 -12.13
N THR A 148 0.33 39.19 -12.25
CA THR A 148 0.82 39.72 -13.54
C THR A 148 2.32 39.51 -13.77
N SER A 149 2.96 38.56 -13.07
CA SER A 149 4.30 38.11 -13.48
C SER A 149 4.17 37.03 -14.56
N LYS A 150 4.49 37.41 -15.79
CA LYS A 150 4.66 36.56 -16.97
C LYS A 150 5.92 35.69 -16.79
N THR A 151 5.93 34.84 -15.75
CA THR A 151 7.05 33.95 -15.43
C THR A 151 6.90 32.69 -16.27
N PRO A 152 7.89 32.31 -17.10
CA PRO A 152 7.81 31.09 -17.90
C PRO A 152 7.56 29.87 -17.00
N PRO A 153 6.76 28.89 -17.46
CA PRO A 153 6.48 27.69 -16.69
C PRO A 153 7.80 27.04 -16.25
N PRO A 154 7.96 26.70 -14.96
CA PRO A 154 9.19 26.10 -14.47
C PRO A 154 9.47 24.83 -15.28
N ALA A 155 10.71 24.71 -15.77
CA ALA A 155 11.13 23.52 -16.50
C ALA A 155 10.82 22.28 -15.65
N PRO A 156 10.36 21.17 -16.28
CA PRO A 156 10.06 19.94 -15.56
C PRO A 156 11.29 19.53 -14.75
N LEU A 157 11.13 19.42 -13.43
CA LEU A 157 12.20 19.03 -12.53
C LEU A 157 12.57 17.58 -12.83
N SER A 158 13.79 17.34 -13.33
CA SER A 158 14.28 15.98 -13.51
C SER A 158 14.51 15.32 -12.15
N CYS A 159 14.23 14.02 -12.04
CA CYS A 159 14.53 13.25 -10.82
C CYS A 159 16.01 13.35 -10.43
N THR A 160 16.90 13.44 -11.41
CA THR A 160 18.34 13.70 -11.19
C THR A 160 18.61 15.03 -10.51
N SER A 161 17.86 16.09 -10.86
CA SER A 161 17.98 17.40 -10.22
C SER A 161 17.44 17.39 -8.80
N LEU A 162 16.37 16.64 -8.54
CA LEU A 162 15.85 16.45 -7.19
C LEU A 162 16.86 15.70 -6.32
N LEU A 163 17.40 14.58 -6.80
CA LEU A 163 18.45 13.82 -6.12
C LEU A 163 19.69 14.67 -5.80
N ALA A 164 20.09 15.57 -6.71
CA ALA A 164 21.24 16.45 -6.50
C ALA A 164 20.96 17.59 -5.51
N ARG A 165 19.71 18.06 -5.41
CA ARG A 165 19.32 19.18 -4.53
C ARG A 165 18.91 18.74 -3.12
N THR A 166 18.55 17.47 -2.95
CA THR A 166 18.22 16.91 -1.64
C THR A 166 19.44 16.90 -0.73
N ASP A 167 19.28 17.44 0.48
CA ASP A 167 20.30 17.42 1.52
C ASP A 167 20.31 16.05 2.23
N TRP A 168 21.05 15.10 1.66
CA TRP A 168 21.14 13.72 2.17
C TRP A 168 21.79 13.61 3.54
N SER A 169 22.56 14.62 3.97
CA SER A 169 23.19 14.64 5.30
C SER A 169 22.17 14.64 6.45
N LYS A 170 20.94 15.08 6.17
CA LYS A 170 19.82 15.10 7.12
C LYS A 170 18.98 13.82 7.09
N THR A 171 19.26 12.92 6.16
CA THR A 171 18.55 11.65 6.03
C THR A 171 19.34 10.53 6.69
N ARG A 172 18.69 9.39 6.94
CA ARG A 172 19.36 8.19 7.47
C ARG A 172 20.44 7.64 6.52
N LEU A 173 20.34 7.92 5.22
CA LEU A 173 21.35 7.50 4.23
C LEU A 173 22.67 8.28 4.37
N GLY A 174 22.66 9.41 5.08
CA GLY A 174 23.82 10.25 5.26
C GLY A 174 24.30 10.96 3.98
N PRO A 175 25.42 11.71 4.06
CA PRO A 175 25.96 12.46 2.94
C PRO A 175 26.25 11.57 1.72
N ARG A 176 25.91 12.07 0.53
CA ARG A 176 26.03 11.30 -0.72
C ARG A 176 27.46 10.87 -1.05
N ASP A 177 28.45 11.69 -0.68
CA ASP A 177 29.88 11.39 -0.83
C ASP A 177 30.35 10.17 -0.02
N LYS A 178 29.54 9.71 0.93
CA LYS A 178 29.81 8.53 1.76
C LYS A 178 29.03 7.29 1.33
N TRP A 179 28.22 7.40 0.28
CA TRP A 179 27.44 6.26 -0.21
C TRP A 179 28.35 5.19 -0.78
N SER A 180 27.96 3.93 -0.61
CA SER A 180 28.67 2.84 -1.27
C SER A 180 28.43 2.92 -2.79
N PRO A 181 29.41 2.52 -3.63
CA PRO A 181 29.22 2.48 -5.08
C PRO A 181 28.02 1.64 -5.53
N VAL A 182 27.61 0.67 -4.70
CA VAL A 182 26.44 -0.18 -4.95
C VAL A 182 25.15 0.65 -4.92
N ILE A 183 24.98 1.53 -3.93
CA ILE A 183 23.79 2.40 -3.83
C ILE A 183 23.71 3.34 -5.03
N GLU A 184 24.84 3.93 -5.42
CA GLU A 184 24.88 4.83 -6.59
C GLU A 184 24.47 4.09 -7.87
N MET A 185 24.99 2.88 -8.07
CA MET A 185 24.62 2.03 -9.21
C MET A 185 23.14 1.68 -9.20
N MET A 186 22.56 1.34 -8.04
CA MET A 186 21.13 1.02 -7.93
C MET A 186 20.24 2.23 -8.26
N ILE A 187 20.58 3.41 -7.75
CA ILE A 187 19.87 4.65 -8.07
C ILE A 187 19.99 4.94 -9.57
N GLU A 188 21.16 4.75 -10.17
CA GLU A 188 21.36 4.94 -11.61
C GLU A 188 20.51 3.97 -12.44
N VAL A 189 20.42 2.70 -12.03
CA VAL A 189 19.54 1.70 -12.68
C VAL A 189 18.09 2.14 -12.61
N VAL A 190 17.58 2.53 -11.43
CA VAL A 190 16.20 3.01 -11.25
C VAL A 190 15.93 4.25 -12.11
N LEU A 191 16.87 5.19 -12.16
CA LEU A 191 16.73 6.42 -12.97
C LEU A 191 16.78 6.17 -14.48
N ARG A 192 17.46 5.11 -14.93
CA ARG A 192 17.54 4.73 -16.35
C ARG A 192 16.42 3.80 -16.77
N SER A 193 15.72 3.20 -15.81
CA SER A 193 14.68 2.23 -16.08
C SER A 193 13.49 2.89 -16.78
N PRO A 194 12.93 2.27 -17.84
CA PRO A 194 11.68 2.73 -18.43
C PRO A 194 10.45 2.37 -17.57
N THR A 195 10.61 1.58 -16.51
CA THR A 195 9.54 1.18 -15.59
C THR A 195 9.51 2.07 -14.34
N GLN A 196 8.37 2.10 -13.65
CA GLN A 196 8.22 2.81 -12.38
C GLN A 196 8.83 1.97 -11.25
N ASP A 197 10.14 2.07 -11.09
CA ASP A 197 10.86 1.31 -10.07
C ASP A 197 11.00 2.14 -8.78
N ALA A 198 10.87 1.47 -7.63
CA ALA A 198 11.11 2.04 -6.33
C ALA A 198 12.27 1.31 -5.66
N LEU A 199 13.13 2.06 -4.98
CA LEU A 199 14.24 1.51 -4.19
C LEU A 199 13.94 1.70 -2.71
N TRP A 200 13.85 0.61 -1.97
CA TRP A 200 13.76 0.62 -0.52
C TRP A 200 15.09 0.18 0.09
N LEU A 201 15.70 1.04 0.89
CA LEU A 201 16.97 0.77 1.57
C LEU A 201 16.70 0.60 3.07
N GLY A 202 17.08 -0.55 3.62
CA GLY A 202 17.05 -0.82 5.06
C GLY A 202 18.10 -0.02 5.83
N GLU A 203 18.11 -0.17 7.16
CA GLU A 203 19.01 0.58 8.05
C GLU A 203 20.50 0.29 7.76
N ASP A 204 20.81 -0.91 7.27
CA ASP A 204 22.16 -1.34 6.88
C ASP A 204 22.44 -1.17 5.39
N PHE A 205 21.64 -0.37 4.68
CA PHE A 205 21.71 -0.21 3.22
C PHE A 205 21.55 -1.52 2.44
N GLN A 206 20.93 -2.52 3.06
CA GLN A 206 20.50 -3.74 2.40
C GLN A 206 19.19 -3.44 1.65
N MET A 207 19.09 -3.97 0.43
CA MET A 207 17.87 -3.93 -0.35
C MET A 207 16.85 -4.83 0.35
N LEU A 208 15.71 -4.26 0.74
CA LEU A 208 14.58 -4.97 1.35
C LEU A 208 13.55 -5.35 0.30
#